data_AF-A0A8J8C2G1-F1
#
_entry.id   AF-A0A8J8C2G1-F1
#
_cell.length_a   1.000
_cell.length_b   1.000
_cell.length_c   1.000
_cell.angle_alpha   90.00
_cell.angle_beta   90.00
_cell.angle_gamma   90.00
#
_symmetry.space_group_name_H-M   'P 1'
#
loop_
_entity.id
_entity.type
_entity.pdbx_description
1 polymer ?
#
loop_
_entity_poly.entity_id
_entity_poly.type
_entity_poly.pdbx_seq_one_letter_code
_entity_poly.pdbx_strand_id
1 'polypeptide(L)'
;MSENAKELEPDLKQLLDVVVEGGENGVRLDEIFDKLQKDDRDTKVLIGVMDDLSQLREFGYIHRKIIERRVKGGIEGEIRWFAAGKGESIEDAKYGGFSMIPFAGGWIEEEDEEE
;
A
#
# COMPACT_ATOMS: atom_id res chain seq x y z
N MET A 1 -26.85 -16.51 11.67
CA MET A 1 -25.63 -16.88 12.41
C MET A 1 -24.47 -16.36 11.59
N SER A 2 -23.76 -15.33 12.08
CA SER A 2 -22.60 -14.77 11.39
C SER A 2 -21.36 -15.05 12.23
N GLU A 3 -20.95 -16.31 12.23
CA GLU A 3 -19.62 -16.74 12.66
C GLU A 3 -18.62 -16.33 11.58
N ASN A 4 -18.05 -15.13 11.70
CA ASN A 4 -16.77 -14.79 11.07
C ASN A 4 -16.16 -13.52 11.70
N ALA A 5 -16.33 -13.35 13.00
CA ALA A 5 -15.34 -12.60 13.76
C ALA A 5 -14.15 -13.55 13.93
N LYS A 6 -13.29 -13.68 12.90
CA LYS A 6 -11.92 -14.13 13.16
C LYS A 6 -11.40 -13.16 14.20
N GLU A 7 -11.25 -13.62 15.44
CA GLU A 7 -10.58 -12.85 16.49
C GLU A 7 -9.20 -12.54 15.93
N LEU A 8 -9.02 -11.30 15.48
CA LEU A 8 -7.73 -10.83 14.99
C LEU A 8 -6.75 -10.94 16.15
N GLU A 9 -5.56 -11.46 15.85
CA GLU A 9 -4.48 -11.45 16.82
C GLU A 9 -4.26 -10.02 17.35
N PRO A 10 -3.86 -9.86 18.62
CA PRO A 10 -3.72 -8.54 19.22
C PRO A 10 -2.78 -7.64 18.42
N ASP A 11 -1.73 -8.19 17.84
CA ASP A 11 -0.78 -7.48 16.97
C ASP A 11 -1.45 -7.01 15.67
N LEU A 12 -2.23 -7.87 15.00
CA LEU A 12 -3.00 -7.52 13.79
C LEU A 12 -4.04 -6.45 14.08
N LYS A 13 -4.69 -6.51 15.24
CA LYS A 13 -5.68 -5.52 15.65
C LYS A 13 -5.02 -4.16 15.89
N GLN A 14 -3.89 -4.12 16.58
CA GLN A 14 -3.15 -2.88 16.82
C GLN A 14 -2.69 -2.25 15.50
N LEU A 15 -2.20 -3.06 14.57
CA LEU A 15 -1.83 -2.61 13.23
C LEU A 15 -3.03 -2.08 12.43
N LEU A 16 -4.18 -2.78 12.50
CA LEU A 16 -5.41 -2.33 11.87
C LEU A 16 -5.88 -0.99 12.44
N ASP A 17 -5.85 -0.82 13.76
CA ASP A 17 -6.22 0.44 14.43
C ASP A 17 -5.36 1.60 13.92
N VAL A 18 -4.04 1.39 13.80
CA VAL A 18 -3.12 2.39 13.21
C VAL A 18 -3.52 2.78 11.79
N VAL A 19 -3.85 1.81 10.94
CA VAL A 19 -4.27 2.07 9.55
C VAL A 19 -5.63 2.78 9.50
N VAL A 20 -6.56 2.41 10.40
CA VAL A 20 -7.89 3.05 10.53
C VAL A 20 -7.76 4.50 10.96
N GLU A 21 -6.83 4.83 11.87
CA GLU A 21 -6.54 6.21 12.27
C GLU A 21 -6.09 7.09 11.10
N GLY A 22 -5.44 6.51 10.08
CA GLY A 22 -5.08 7.22 8.85
C GLY A 22 -6.26 7.69 8.00
N GLY A 23 -7.43 7.09 8.21
CA GLY A 23 -8.68 7.46 7.56
C GLY A 23 -8.54 7.54 6.04
N GLU A 24 -9.02 8.64 5.46
CA GLU A 24 -9.04 8.84 4.00
C GLU A 24 -7.67 9.14 3.40
N ASN A 25 -6.71 9.59 4.21
CA ASN A 25 -5.36 9.93 3.73
C ASN A 25 -4.43 8.71 3.67
N GLY A 26 -4.82 7.62 4.33
CA GLY A 26 -4.01 6.42 4.50
C GLY A 26 -2.78 6.68 5.37
N VAL A 27 -2.05 5.60 5.64
CA VAL A 27 -0.83 5.65 6.47
C VAL A 27 0.33 5.08 5.67
N ARG A 28 1.47 5.77 5.71
CA ARG A 28 2.71 5.25 5.13
C ARG A 28 3.36 4.22 6.05
N LEU A 29 4.28 3.43 5.50
CA LEU A 29 4.93 2.37 6.25
C LEU A 29 5.79 2.90 7.40
N ASP A 30 6.53 3.98 7.19
CA ASP A 30 7.31 4.69 8.22
C ASP A 30 6.41 5.17 9.37
N GLU A 31 5.26 5.75 9.06
CA GLU A 31 4.29 6.20 10.06
C GLU A 31 3.70 5.04 10.87
N ILE A 32 3.53 3.86 10.26
CA ILE A 32 3.12 2.64 10.95
C ILE A 32 4.20 2.23 11.97
N PHE A 33 5.48 2.21 11.58
CA PHE A 33 6.58 1.89 12.49
C PHE A 33 6.67 2.89 13.65
N ASP A 34 6.56 4.18 13.37
CA ASP A 34 6.56 5.24 14.38
C ASP A 34 5.42 5.07 15.39
N LYS A 35 4.18 4.83 14.90
CA LYS A 35 3.01 4.62 15.76
C LYS A 35 3.08 3.34 16.57
N LEU A 36 3.67 2.28 16.02
CA LEU A 36 3.90 1.01 16.73
C LEU A 36 5.13 1.05 17.63
N GLN A 37 5.89 2.15 17.65
CA GLN A 37 7.17 2.29 18.35
C GLN A 37 8.15 1.15 18.03
N LYS A 38 8.14 0.71 16.77
CA LYS A 38 8.96 -0.39 16.26
C LYS A 38 10.16 0.18 15.49
N ASP A 39 11.30 -0.49 15.61
CA ASP A 39 12.52 -0.11 14.88
C ASP A 39 12.41 -0.61 13.43
N ASP A 40 12.27 0.32 12.48
CA ASP A 40 12.20 0.04 11.04
C ASP A 40 13.53 -0.53 10.48
N ARG A 41 14.62 -0.42 11.25
CA ARG A 41 15.95 -0.94 10.88
C ARG A 41 16.14 -2.40 11.24
N ASP A 42 15.28 -2.96 12.09
CA ASP A 42 15.28 -4.40 12.36
C ASP A 42 14.52 -5.12 11.25
N THR A 43 15.27 -5.82 10.39
CA THR A 43 14.71 -6.57 9.27
C THR A 43 13.65 -7.60 9.70
N LYS A 44 13.75 -8.19 10.90
CA LYS A 44 12.74 -9.14 11.38
C LYS A 44 11.44 -8.44 11.72
N VAL A 45 11.52 -7.27 12.34
CA VAL A 45 10.35 -6.45 12.69
C VAL A 45 9.69 -5.94 11.41
N LEU A 46 10.49 -5.51 10.43
CA LEU A 46 10.01 -5.09 9.12
C LEU A 46 9.23 -6.20 8.40
N ILE A 47 9.80 -7.40 8.33
CA ILE A 47 9.15 -8.56 7.70
C ILE A 47 7.86 -8.92 8.43
N GLY A 48 7.86 -8.92 9.77
CA GLY A 48 6.66 -9.22 10.56
C GLY A 48 5.53 -8.25 10.27
N VAL A 49 5.79 -6.94 10.34
CA VAL A 49 4.77 -5.91 10.03
C VAL A 49 4.27 -6.02 8.60
N MET A 50 5.15 -6.34 7.64
CA MET A 50 4.73 -6.56 6.25
C MET A 50 3.85 -7.80 6.07
N ASP A 51 4.15 -8.89 6.78
CA ASP A 51 3.34 -10.11 6.76
C ASP A 51 1.95 -9.84 7.36
N ASP A 52 1.92 -9.15 8.51
CA ASP A 52 0.69 -8.72 9.18
C ASP A 52 -0.18 -7.82 8.27
N LEU A 53 0.43 -6.86 7.57
CA LEU A 53 -0.26 -6.02 6.57
C LEU A 53 -0.80 -6.85 5.40
N SER A 54 -0.05 -7.86 4.96
CA SER A 54 -0.51 -8.79 3.92
C SER A 54 -1.72 -9.58 4.39
N GLN A 55 -1.68 -10.13 5.60
CA GLN A 55 -2.79 -10.90 6.18
C GLN A 55 -4.05 -10.04 6.34
N LEU A 56 -3.92 -8.81 6.86
CA LEU A 56 -5.05 -7.87 6.98
C LEU A 56 -5.67 -7.55 5.60
N ARG A 57 -4.83 -7.44 4.57
CA ARG A 57 -5.29 -7.24 3.18
C ARG A 57 -6.01 -8.47 2.64
N GLU A 58 -5.47 -9.66 2.86
CA GLU A 58 -6.12 -10.92 2.45
C GLU A 58 -7.46 -11.15 3.14
N PHE A 59 -7.60 -10.69 4.39
CA PHE A 59 -8.87 -10.68 5.10
C PHE A 59 -9.81 -9.56 4.64
N GLY A 60 -9.35 -8.64 3.80
CA GLY A 60 -10.15 -7.54 3.26
C GLY A 60 -10.36 -6.39 4.24
N TYR A 61 -9.58 -6.30 5.32
CA TYR A 61 -9.65 -5.18 6.27
C TYR A 61 -8.92 -3.94 5.77
N ILE A 62 -7.89 -4.11 4.96
CA ILE A 62 -7.08 -3.00 4.42
C ILE A 62 -6.77 -3.22 2.93
N HIS A 63 -6.33 -2.16 2.27
CA HIS A 63 -5.73 -2.20 0.94
C HIS A 63 -4.58 -1.21 0.85
N ARG A 64 -3.72 -1.34 -0.18
CA ARG A 64 -2.64 -0.41 -0.45
C ARG A 64 -2.91 0.33 -1.76
N LYS A 65 -2.50 1.60 -1.83
CA LYS A 65 -2.43 2.37 -3.08
C LYS A 65 -1.06 3.02 -3.23
N ILE A 66 -0.67 3.23 -4.48
CA ILE A 66 0.51 4.03 -4.81
C ILE A 66 -0.02 5.43 -5.13
N ILE A 67 0.39 6.41 -4.35
CA ILE A 67 0.06 7.81 -4.61
C ILE A 67 1.23 8.42 -5.34
N GLU A 68 1.00 8.86 -6.57
CA GLU A 68 1.98 9.60 -7.34
C GLU A 68 1.71 11.09 -7.24
N ARG A 69 2.75 11.86 -6.94
CA ARG A 69 2.72 13.31 -6.91
C ARG A 69 3.74 13.86 -7.91
N ARG A 70 3.28 14.73 -8.79
CA ARG A 70 4.16 15.51 -9.65
C ARG A 70 4.89 16.57 -8.83
N VAL A 71 6.21 16.53 -8.87
CA VAL A 71 7.09 17.51 -8.22
C VAL A 71 7.95 18.21 -9.27
N LYS A 72 8.52 19.38 -8.95
CA LYS A 72 9.45 20.07 -9.86
C LYS A 72 10.68 19.19 -10.07
N GLY A 73 10.75 18.50 -11.21
CA GLY A 73 11.88 17.65 -11.60
C GLY A 73 11.58 16.15 -11.68
N GLY A 74 10.33 15.69 -11.44
CA GLY A 74 9.99 14.27 -11.58
C GLY A 74 8.62 13.88 -11.04
N ILE A 75 8.40 12.57 -10.91
CA ILE A 75 7.25 11.96 -10.26
C ILE A 75 7.76 11.32 -8.97
N GLU A 76 7.15 11.66 -7.84
CA GLU A 76 7.39 11.01 -6.55
C GLU A 76 6.23 10.05 -6.28
N GLY A 77 6.53 8.77 -6.07
CA GLY A 77 5.54 7.75 -5.74
C GLY A 77 5.69 7.33 -4.28
N GLU A 78 4.60 7.34 -3.52
CA GLU A 78 4.56 6.85 -2.13
C GLU A 78 3.50 5.76 -1.96
N ILE A 79 3.82 4.71 -1.19
CA ILE A 79 2.87 3.63 -0.88
C ILE A 79 2.13 4.02 0.41
N ARG A 80 0.79 3.97 0.35
CA ARG A 80 -0.06 4.16 1.53
C ARG A 80 -1.03 3.00 1.72
N TRP A 81 -1.27 2.70 3.00
CA TRP A 81 -2.21 1.69 3.45
C TRP A 81 -3.50 2.34 3.93
N PHE A 82 -4.63 1.74 3.58
CA PHE A 82 -5.96 2.25 3.82
C PHE A 82 -6.83 1.17 4.44
N ALA A 83 -7.66 1.54 5.42
CA ALA A 83 -8.73 0.67 5.85
C ALA A 83 -9.74 0.45 4.71
N ALA A 84 -10.40 -0.71 4.70
CA ALA A 84 -11.45 -1.00 3.75
C ALA A 84 -12.56 0.08 3.80
N GLY A 85 -12.96 0.58 2.62
CA GLY A 85 -13.91 1.69 2.51
C GLY A 85 -13.33 3.09 2.82
N LYS A 86 -12.00 3.24 2.86
CA LYS A 86 -11.30 4.54 2.97
C LYS A 86 -10.38 4.77 1.78
N GLY A 87 -10.07 6.04 1.47
CA GLY A 87 -9.15 6.39 0.39
C GLY A 87 -9.71 6.18 -1.03
N GLU A 88 -11.03 5.96 -1.17
CA GLU A 88 -11.69 5.79 -2.47
C GLU A 88 -11.57 7.04 -3.35
N SER A 89 -11.53 8.23 -2.75
CA SER A 89 -11.38 9.52 -3.43
C SER A 89 -9.93 9.89 -3.76
N ILE A 90 -8.95 9.10 -3.31
CA ILE A 90 -7.58 9.27 -3.77
C ILE A 90 -7.54 8.70 -5.18
N GLU A 91 -7.56 9.62 -6.14
CA GLU A 91 -7.20 9.35 -7.51
C GLU A 91 -5.83 8.70 -7.49
N ASP A 92 -5.81 7.38 -7.68
CA ASP A 92 -4.67 6.67 -8.22
C ASP A 92 -4.36 7.44 -9.49
N ALA A 93 -3.35 8.31 -9.45
CA ALA A 93 -2.91 9.02 -10.63
C ALA A 93 -2.38 7.96 -11.58
N LYS A 94 -3.28 7.31 -12.31
CA LYS A 94 -2.99 6.49 -13.47
C LYS A 94 -2.42 7.45 -14.50
N TYR A 95 -1.16 7.80 -14.35
CA TYR A 95 -0.37 8.07 -15.52
C TYR A 95 -0.15 6.73 -16.21
N GLY A 96 -0.85 6.59 -17.33
CA GLY A 96 -0.76 5.43 -18.19
C GLY A 96 0.68 5.04 -18.49
N GLY A 97 0.88 3.72 -18.58
CA GLY A 97 1.95 3.07 -19.32
C GLY A 97 3.35 3.60 -19.05
N PHE A 98 4.05 3.06 -18.07
CA PHE A 98 5.45 2.66 -18.22
C PHE A 98 5.81 1.71 -17.07
N SER A 99 5.47 0.43 -17.24
CA SER A 99 6.22 -0.64 -16.58
C SER A 99 7.61 -0.70 -17.23
N MET A 100 8.47 0.26 -16.90
CA MET A 100 9.88 0.24 -17.30
C MET A 100 10.61 -0.72 -16.34
N ILE A 101 10.41 -2.02 -16.54
CA ILE A 101 11.28 -3.04 -15.95
C ILE A 101 12.57 -3.01 -16.79
N PRO A 102 13.75 -2.79 -16.20
CA PRO A 102 14.99 -2.95 -16.93
C PRO A 102 15.19 -4.45 -17.20
N PHE A 103 14.87 -4.91 -18.40
CA PHE A 103 15.40 -6.17 -18.93
C PHE A 103 16.28 -5.86 -20.13
N ALA A 104 17.47 -6.47 -20.11
CA ALA A 104 18.48 -6.32 -21.13
C ALA A 104 17.95 -6.85 -22.47
N GLY A 105 17.66 -5.96 -23.41
CA GLY A 105 17.55 -6.28 -24.83
C GLY A 105 16.19 -5.95 -25.45
N GLY A 106 16.19 -4.87 -26.24
CA GLY A 106 15.26 -4.70 -27.37
C GLY A 106 14.05 -3.82 -27.08
N TRP A 107 13.93 -2.76 -27.87
CA TRP A 107 12.72 -1.94 -27.99
C TRP A 107 11.70 -2.70 -28.84
N ILE A 108 10.49 -2.87 -28.34
CA ILE A 108 9.33 -3.22 -29.17
C ILE A 108 8.36 -2.06 -29.01
N GLU A 109 8.24 -1.27 -30.08
CA GLU A 109 7.12 -0.34 -30.28
C GLU A 109 5.93 -1.20 -30.73
N GLU A 110 4.92 -1.35 -29.88
CA GLU A 110 3.59 -1.76 -30.34
C GLU A 110 2.91 -0.50 -30.88
N GLU A 111 2.85 -0.38 -32.20
CA GLU A 111 1.99 0.57 -32.89
C GLU A 111 0.53 0.07 -32.76
N ASP A 112 -0.28 0.77 -31.96
CA ASP A 112 -1.73 0.63 -32.01
C ASP A 112 -2.23 1.10 -33.39
N GLU A 113 -2.65 0.14 -34.22
CA GLU A 113 -3.50 0.36 -35.39
C GLU A 113 -4.88 0.86 -34.93
N GLU A 114 -5.20 2.13 -35.20
CA GLU A 114 -6.59 2.60 -35.32
C GLU A 114 -6.80 3.23 -36.70
N GLU A 115 -7.57 2.50 -37.52
CA GLU A 115 -8.30 2.81 -38.80
C GLU A 115 -7.83 3.93 -39.75
#